data_AF-A0A957SKH3-F1
#
_entry.id   AF-A0A957SKH3-F1
#
_cell.length_a   1.000
_cell.length_b   1.000
_cell.length_c   1.000
_cell.angle_alpha   90.00
_cell.angle_beta   90.00
_cell.angle_gamma   90.00
#
_symmetry.space_group_name_H-M   'P 1'
#
loop_
_entity.id
_entity.type
_entity.pdbx_description
1 polymer ?
#
loop_
_entity_poly.entity_id
_entity_poly.type
_entity_poly.pdbx_seq_one_letter_code
_entity_poly.pdbx_strand_id
1 'polypeptide(L)'
;MTPSNQPRIAAILTEYRPNSHADVIVTKFLKGFPTDDGLLAPRVQVASMYVDQFAENDLSRQMSAEFNVPIYGSIVKALTLGGDTLAVDGVLLIGEHGDYAWNEKDQHLYPRKYFMEQICGVLATSGRSVPIFNDKHLSYNWPDAKWMYDRAAALGAPFMAGSSLPLGWRNPWLEHPLGAPIEEAVAIGYSGLDIYGFHTLETLQCMVERRGNGQRALGESGVAAVTCLEGQAVWDAAAAGLWSYDIAAAACAAIEKKPAGQMEEHCPNPAIFLVEYRDGFKGSVLMLNGYVEDLAYGARVGGEIVGTEFFLAPGPPHAHFSYLSL
;
A
#
# COMPACT_ATOMS: atom_id res chain seq x y z
N MET A 1 -8.73 -26.24 -13.40
CA MET A 1 -8.36 -27.21 -12.35
C MET A 1 -9.64 -27.60 -11.63
N THR A 2 -9.82 -28.87 -11.27
CA THR A 2 -10.92 -29.27 -10.37
C THR A 2 -10.72 -28.57 -9.01
N PRO A 3 -11.79 -28.28 -8.24
CA PRO A 3 -11.70 -27.58 -6.95
C PRO A 3 -10.71 -28.19 -5.95
N SER A 4 -10.36 -29.47 -6.10
CA SER A 4 -9.42 -30.20 -5.25
C SER A 4 -7.93 -29.90 -5.50
N ASN A 5 -7.58 -29.06 -6.49
CA ASN A 5 -6.17 -28.84 -6.88
C ASN A 5 -5.77 -27.35 -6.94
N GLN A 6 -6.58 -26.45 -6.38
CA GLN A 6 -6.22 -25.03 -6.26
C GLN A 6 -5.26 -24.83 -5.06
N PRO A 7 -4.24 -23.98 -5.18
CA PRO A 7 -3.40 -23.61 -4.04
C PRO A 7 -4.24 -23.06 -2.88
N ARG A 8 -3.88 -23.42 -1.66
CA ARG A 8 -4.61 -23.06 -0.45
C ARG A 8 -3.92 -21.89 0.23
N ILE A 9 -4.64 -20.86 0.63
CA ILE A 9 -4.08 -19.71 1.33
C ILE A 9 -4.71 -19.54 2.71
N ALA A 10 -3.91 -19.07 3.68
CA ALA A 10 -4.41 -18.61 4.98
C ALA A 10 -4.53 -17.08 4.97
N ALA A 11 -5.63 -16.56 5.52
CA ALA A 11 -5.82 -15.14 5.75
C ALA A 11 -5.61 -14.81 7.24
N ILE A 12 -4.62 -13.97 7.54
CA ILE A 12 -4.22 -13.59 8.89
C ILE A 12 -4.56 -12.11 9.08
N LEU A 13 -5.57 -11.84 9.91
CA LEU A 13 -6.29 -10.57 9.94
C LEU A 13 -6.28 -9.96 11.34
N THR A 14 -6.09 -8.65 11.43
CA THR A 14 -6.31 -7.90 12.69
C THR A 14 -7.80 -7.74 12.97
N GLU A 15 -8.57 -7.26 12.00
CA GLU A 15 -10.01 -7.03 12.10
C GLU A 15 -10.66 -7.24 10.73
N TYR A 16 -11.90 -7.74 10.70
CA TYR A 16 -12.66 -7.94 9.46
C TYR A 16 -14.10 -7.45 9.60
N ARG A 17 -14.37 -6.27 9.01
CA ARG A 17 -15.67 -5.60 8.99
C ARG A 17 -15.91 -4.90 7.65
N PRO A 18 -17.13 -4.41 7.34
CA PRO A 18 -17.39 -3.69 6.09
C PRO A 18 -16.39 -2.54 5.83
N ASN A 19 -15.89 -2.48 4.60
CA ASN A 19 -14.88 -1.51 4.12
C ASN A 19 -13.52 -1.57 4.84
N SER A 20 -13.26 -2.60 5.66
CA SER A 20 -11.91 -2.87 6.14
C SER A 20 -11.01 -3.39 5.02
N HIS A 21 -9.70 -3.28 5.18
CA HIS A 21 -8.72 -3.91 4.29
C HIS A 21 -8.95 -5.41 4.13
N ALA A 22 -9.30 -6.11 5.21
CA ALA A 22 -9.67 -7.53 5.15
C ALA A 22 -10.89 -7.76 4.27
N ASP A 23 -11.90 -6.89 4.31
CA ASP A 23 -13.07 -6.97 3.43
C ASP A 23 -12.71 -6.70 1.97
N VAL A 24 -11.99 -5.62 1.68
CA VAL A 24 -11.68 -5.29 0.28
C VAL A 24 -10.66 -6.24 -0.37
N ILE A 25 -9.95 -7.06 0.40
CA ILE A 25 -9.00 -8.07 -0.13
C ILE A 25 -9.57 -9.48 0.01
N VAL A 26 -9.82 -9.97 1.24
CA VAL A 26 -10.19 -11.37 1.50
C VAL A 26 -11.56 -11.70 0.93
N THR A 27 -12.54 -10.78 0.99
CA THR A 27 -13.86 -11.01 0.35
C THR A 27 -13.69 -11.30 -1.14
N LYS A 28 -12.71 -10.70 -1.81
CA LYS A 28 -12.47 -10.94 -3.24
C LYS A 28 -11.88 -12.33 -3.50
N PHE A 29 -10.98 -12.81 -2.63
CA PHE A 29 -10.52 -14.21 -2.68
C PHE A 29 -11.63 -15.23 -2.36
N LEU A 30 -12.72 -14.83 -1.70
CA LEU A 30 -13.88 -15.68 -1.43
C LEU A 30 -14.94 -15.61 -2.55
N LYS A 31 -15.26 -14.40 -3.03
CA LYS A 31 -16.39 -14.12 -3.95
C LYS A 31 -15.99 -13.95 -5.41
N GLY A 32 -14.72 -13.66 -5.68
CA GLY A 32 -14.20 -13.27 -6.99
C GLY A 32 -13.81 -11.81 -7.07
N PHE A 33 -13.15 -11.45 -8.18
CA PHE A 33 -12.55 -10.14 -8.43
C PHE A 33 -13.34 -9.40 -9.50
N PRO A 34 -14.12 -8.36 -9.15
CA PRO A 34 -14.77 -7.51 -10.14
C PRO A 34 -13.73 -6.72 -10.93
N THR A 35 -13.77 -6.83 -12.25
CA THR A 35 -12.90 -6.14 -13.22
C THR A 35 -13.74 -5.51 -14.33
N ASP A 36 -13.09 -4.75 -15.22
CA ASP A 36 -13.75 -4.15 -16.37
C ASP A 36 -14.32 -5.21 -17.34
N ASP A 37 -13.72 -6.41 -17.38
CA ASP A 37 -14.17 -7.56 -18.19
C ASP A 37 -15.19 -8.47 -17.45
N GLY A 38 -15.61 -8.09 -16.24
CA GLY A 38 -16.56 -8.84 -15.42
C GLY A 38 -15.93 -9.47 -14.17
N LEU A 39 -16.58 -10.48 -13.61
CA LEU A 39 -16.17 -11.14 -12.36
C LEU A 39 -15.20 -12.29 -12.64
N LEU A 40 -13.94 -12.15 -12.23
CA LEU A 40 -12.94 -13.22 -12.32
C LEU A 40 -12.99 -14.11 -11.08
N ALA A 41 -13.00 -15.43 -11.28
CA ALA A 41 -13.01 -16.40 -10.19
C ALA A 41 -11.62 -16.52 -9.52
N PRO A 42 -11.55 -16.76 -8.20
CA PRO A 42 -10.29 -16.98 -7.52
C PRO A 42 -9.52 -18.20 -8.06
N ARG A 43 -8.21 -18.02 -8.24
CA ARG A 43 -7.27 -19.11 -8.64
C ARG A 43 -6.75 -19.92 -7.45
N VAL A 44 -7.07 -19.48 -6.24
CA VAL A 44 -6.67 -20.07 -4.96
C VAL A 44 -7.91 -20.26 -4.08
N GLN A 45 -7.79 -21.09 -3.04
CA GLN A 45 -8.81 -21.29 -2.02
C GLN A 45 -8.37 -20.65 -0.69
N VAL A 46 -9.20 -19.80 -0.09
CA VAL A 46 -9.01 -19.44 1.33
C VAL A 46 -9.34 -20.65 2.19
N ALA A 47 -8.32 -21.27 2.77
CA ALA A 47 -8.46 -22.52 3.52
C ALA A 47 -8.69 -22.30 5.02
N SER A 48 -8.30 -21.14 5.55
CA SER A 48 -8.46 -20.79 6.95
C SER A 48 -8.29 -19.30 7.18
N MET A 49 -8.84 -18.82 8.28
CA MET A 49 -8.61 -17.47 8.78
C MET A 49 -8.06 -17.48 10.22
N TYR A 50 -7.27 -16.47 10.56
CA TYR A 50 -7.06 -15.98 11.92
C TYR A 50 -7.60 -14.55 11.98
N VAL A 51 -8.34 -14.23 13.04
CA VAL A 51 -8.90 -12.89 13.27
C VAL A 51 -8.56 -12.51 14.71
N ASP A 52 -7.76 -11.46 14.87
CA ASP A 52 -7.28 -11.02 16.19
C ASP A 52 -8.40 -10.37 17.00
N GLN A 53 -9.19 -9.51 16.35
CA GLN A 53 -10.25 -8.72 16.96
C GLN A 53 -11.55 -8.85 16.15
N PHE A 54 -12.66 -9.08 16.85
CA PHE A 54 -14.00 -9.12 16.25
C PHE A 54 -14.72 -7.81 16.56
N ALA A 55 -14.90 -6.97 15.54
CA ALA A 55 -15.66 -5.73 15.65
C ALA A 55 -17.15 -5.99 15.96
N GLU A 56 -17.89 -4.96 16.37
CA GLU A 56 -19.35 -5.06 16.57
C GLU A 56 -20.07 -5.48 15.27
N ASN A 57 -19.62 -4.96 14.14
CA ASN A 57 -20.10 -5.30 12.80
C ASN A 57 -19.18 -6.32 12.08
N ASP A 58 -18.70 -7.32 12.82
CA ASP A 58 -17.83 -8.39 12.30
C ASP A 58 -18.42 -9.08 11.05
N LEU A 59 -17.59 -9.15 10.00
CA LEU A 59 -17.91 -9.85 8.76
C LEU A 59 -17.26 -11.24 8.72
N SER A 60 -16.22 -11.49 9.52
CA SER A 60 -15.45 -12.74 9.43
C SER A 60 -16.28 -13.99 9.73
N ARG A 61 -17.13 -13.96 10.77
CA ARG A 61 -17.97 -15.12 11.14
C ARG A 61 -19.03 -15.41 10.09
N GLN A 62 -19.61 -14.37 9.49
CA GLN A 62 -20.54 -14.53 8.37
C GLN A 62 -19.84 -15.18 7.18
N MET A 63 -18.68 -14.65 6.76
CA MET A 63 -17.92 -15.17 5.63
C MET A 63 -17.40 -16.59 5.89
N SER A 64 -16.99 -16.89 7.12
CA SER A 64 -16.61 -18.23 7.57
C SER A 64 -17.75 -19.23 7.36
N ALA A 65 -18.97 -18.89 7.78
CA ALA A 65 -20.14 -19.74 7.60
C ALA A 65 -20.58 -19.86 6.13
N GLU A 66 -20.58 -18.76 5.38
CA GLU A 66 -20.99 -18.70 3.98
C GLU A 66 -20.06 -19.56 3.08
N PHE A 67 -18.75 -19.49 3.31
CA PHE A 67 -17.73 -20.15 2.46
C PHE A 67 -17.14 -21.42 3.07
N ASN A 68 -17.61 -21.84 4.26
CA ASN A 68 -17.06 -22.97 5.01
C ASN A 68 -15.54 -22.86 5.25
N VAL A 69 -15.10 -21.67 5.65
CA VAL A 69 -13.69 -21.36 5.95
C VAL A 69 -13.49 -21.26 7.46
N PRO A 70 -12.77 -22.18 8.12
CA PRO A 70 -12.60 -22.15 9.57
C PRO A 70 -11.80 -20.94 10.04
N ILE A 71 -12.23 -20.33 11.15
CA ILE A 71 -11.45 -19.33 11.91
C ILE A 71 -10.77 -20.04 13.07
N TYR A 72 -9.43 -19.99 13.12
CA TYR A 72 -8.65 -20.57 14.21
C TYR A 72 -8.25 -19.50 15.23
N GLY A 73 -8.14 -19.92 16.50
CA GLY A 73 -7.73 -19.03 17.60
C GLY A 73 -6.23 -18.73 17.66
N SER A 74 -5.43 -19.19 16.69
CA SER A 74 -4.01 -18.82 16.57
C SER A 74 -3.54 -18.88 15.12
N ILE A 75 -2.56 -18.04 14.79
CA ILE A 75 -1.92 -18.01 13.47
C ILE A 75 -1.31 -19.38 13.14
N VAL A 76 -0.67 -20.02 14.12
CA VAL A 76 -0.11 -21.38 13.95
C VAL A 76 -1.18 -22.36 13.48
N LYS A 77 -2.35 -22.37 14.13
CA LYS A 77 -3.42 -23.32 13.79
C LYS A 77 -4.13 -22.96 12.48
N ALA A 78 -4.20 -21.69 12.10
CA ALA A 78 -4.63 -21.30 10.76
C ALA A 78 -3.67 -21.85 9.69
N LEU A 79 -2.36 -21.65 9.85
CA LEU A 79 -1.35 -22.12 8.89
C LEU A 79 -1.25 -23.65 8.81
N THR A 80 -1.58 -24.37 9.87
CA THR A 80 -1.52 -25.84 9.93
C THR A 80 -2.88 -26.53 9.73
N LEU A 81 -3.95 -25.75 9.50
CA LEU A 81 -5.34 -26.23 9.44
C LEU A 81 -5.71 -27.13 10.63
N GLY A 82 -5.26 -26.74 11.83
CA GLY A 82 -5.48 -27.50 13.06
C GLY A 82 -4.43 -28.56 13.38
N GLY A 83 -3.64 -28.98 12.40
CA GLY A 83 -2.59 -29.99 12.55
C GLY A 83 -1.28 -29.45 13.13
N ASP A 84 -0.18 -30.15 12.84
CA ASP A 84 1.15 -29.89 13.40
C ASP A 84 2.18 -29.42 12.34
N THR A 85 1.81 -29.45 11.06
CA THR A 85 2.68 -29.04 9.94
C THR A 85 1.98 -28.01 9.06
N LEU A 86 2.75 -27.16 8.39
CA LEU A 86 2.23 -26.18 7.42
C LEU A 86 1.36 -26.87 6.37
N ALA A 87 0.13 -26.39 6.20
CA ALA A 87 -0.90 -27.02 5.37
C ALA A 87 -1.49 -26.08 4.29
N VAL A 88 -0.95 -24.86 4.20
CA VAL A 88 -1.28 -23.86 3.18
C VAL A 88 -0.08 -23.58 2.27
N ASP A 89 -0.37 -23.07 1.07
CA ASP A 89 0.54 -22.76 -0.02
C ASP A 89 0.81 -21.25 -0.17
N GLY A 90 0.21 -20.41 0.68
CA GLY A 90 0.47 -18.97 0.74
C GLY A 90 -0.24 -18.30 1.91
N VAL A 91 0.15 -17.06 2.21
CA VAL A 91 -0.39 -16.28 3.34
C VAL A 91 -0.77 -14.87 2.90
N LEU A 92 -1.99 -14.46 3.20
CA LEU A 92 -2.41 -13.06 3.20
C LEU A 92 -2.29 -12.51 4.62
N LEU A 93 -1.38 -11.57 4.84
CA LEU A 93 -1.21 -10.85 6.10
C LEU A 93 -1.85 -9.47 5.95
N ILE A 94 -3.03 -9.29 6.54
CA ILE A 94 -3.79 -8.04 6.50
C ILE A 94 -3.79 -7.44 7.91
N GLY A 95 -2.75 -6.65 8.20
CA GLY A 95 -2.54 -6.03 9.50
C GLY A 95 -2.97 -4.57 9.53
N GLU A 96 -4.25 -4.31 9.33
CA GLU A 96 -4.83 -2.97 9.22
C GLU A 96 -6.22 -2.93 9.90
N HIS A 97 -6.56 -1.82 10.54
CA HIS A 97 -7.71 -1.69 11.45
C HIS A 97 -7.61 -2.54 12.72
N GLY A 98 -8.66 -2.48 13.56
CA GLY A 98 -8.63 -2.92 14.95
C GLY A 98 -8.20 -1.81 15.92
N ASP A 99 -8.33 -2.12 17.21
CA ASP A 99 -7.93 -1.28 18.33
C ASP A 99 -6.49 -1.62 18.75
N TYR A 100 -5.54 -0.78 18.33
CA TYR A 100 -4.15 -0.88 18.74
C TYR A 100 -3.66 0.46 19.27
N ALA A 101 -2.57 0.44 20.03
CA ALA A 101 -2.00 1.65 20.60
C ALA A 101 -1.43 2.58 19.52
N TRP A 102 -1.31 3.86 19.85
CA TRP A 102 -0.61 4.88 19.07
C TRP A 102 0.69 5.28 19.79
N ASN A 103 1.73 5.66 19.04
CA ASN A 103 2.94 6.24 19.61
C ASN A 103 2.96 7.76 19.54
N GLU A 104 4.04 8.38 20.03
CA GLU A 104 4.25 9.83 20.04
C GLU A 104 4.44 10.48 18.66
N LYS A 105 4.49 9.67 17.60
CA LYS A 105 4.59 10.11 16.20
C LYS A 105 3.28 9.94 15.44
N ASP A 106 2.18 9.71 16.16
CA ASP A 106 0.85 9.43 15.60
C ASP A 106 0.87 8.23 14.64
N GLN A 107 1.70 7.23 14.93
CA GLN A 107 1.69 5.97 14.19
C GLN A 107 0.84 4.95 14.93
N HIS A 108 -0.01 4.24 14.19
CA HIS A 108 -0.82 3.17 14.75
C HIS A 108 0.03 1.90 14.83
N LEU A 109 0.16 1.32 16.03
CA LEU A 109 1.09 0.23 16.31
C LEU A 109 0.52 -1.13 15.88
N TYR A 110 0.19 -1.26 14.59
CA TYR A 110 -0.34 -2.48 14.01
C TYR A 110 0.62 -3.66 14.20
N PRO A 111 0.12 -4.86 14.53
CA PRO A 111 0.94 -6.00 14.96
C PRO A 111 1.59 -6.76 13.78
N ARG A 112 1.85 -6.11 12.64
CA ARG A 112 2.33 -6.76 11.40
C ARG A 112 3.59 -7.58 11.64
N LYS A 113 4.59 -7.03 12.35
CA LYS A 113 5.80 -7.76 12.74
C LYS A 113 5.52 -8.95 13.65
N TYR A 114 4.62 -8.81 14.62
CA TYR A 114 4.26 -9.89 15.54
C TYR A 114 3.55 -11.05 14.82
N PHE A 115 2.66 -10.75 13.88
CA PHE A 115 2.02 -11.76 13.04
C PHE A 115 3.03 -12.42 12.10
N MET A 116 3.92 -11.63 11.48
CA MET A 116 5.01 -12.13 10.64
C MET A 116 5.95 -13.06 11.40
N GLU A 117 6.22 -12.80 12.69
CA GLU A 117 7.02 -13.68 13.55
C GLU A 117 6.40 -15.06 13.74
N GLN A 118 5.09 -15.12 13.98
CA GLN A 118 4.39 -16.40 14.08
C GLN A 118 4.35 -17.13 12.73
N ILE A 119 4.08 -16.42 11.62
CA ILE A 119 4.10 -16.99 10.27
C ILE A 119 5.48 -17.60 9.99
N CYS A 120 6.55 -16.82 10.15
CA CYS A 120 7.92 -17.26 9.93
C CYS A 120 8.34 -18.39 10.87
N GLY A 121 7.79 -18.43 12.10
CA GLY A 121 7.97 -19.54 13.03
C GLY A 121 7.47 -20.87 12.45
N VAL A 122 6.25 -20.88 11.89
CA VAL A 122 5.68 -22.08 11.24
C VAL A 122 6.45 -22.48 9.98
N LEU A 123 6.84 -21.52 9.15
CA LEU A 123 7.64 -21.82 7.95
C LEU A 123 8.96 -22.50 8.33
N ALA A 124 9.67 -21.93 9.31
CA ALA A 124 10.95 -22.45 9.78
C ALA A 124 10.84 -23.87 10.34
N THR A 125 9.84 -24.15 11.18
CA THR A 125 9.68 -25.48 11.79
C THR A 125 9.15 -26.52 10.82
N SER A 126 8.39 -26.11 9.80
CA SER A 126 7.90 -27.02 8.76
C SER A 126 8.95 -27.41 7.72
N GLY A 127 10.05 -26.65 7.61
CA GLY A 127 11.05 -26.82 6.54
C GLY A 127 10.53 -26.43 5.16
N ARG A 128 9.35 -25.80 5.07
CA ARG A 128 8.72 -25.36 3.82
C ARG A 128 8.42 -23.87 3.87
N SER A 129 8.74 -23.19 2.78
CA SER A 129 8.44 -21.78 2.60
C SER A 129 7.34 -21.59 1.57
N VAL A 130 6.48 -20.60 1.81
CA VAL A 130 5.37 -20.24 0.93
C VAL A 130 5.35 -18.72 0.74
N PRO A 131 4.75 -18.20 -0.35
CA PRO A 131 4.60 -16.78 -0.57
C PRO A 131 3.80 -16.10 0.55
N ILE A 132 4.23 -14.90 0.92
CA ILE A 132 3.53 -14.03 1.87
C ILE A 132 3.24 -12.71 1.15
N PHE A 133 1.97 -12.29 1.21
CA PHE A 133 1.57 -10.94 0.86
C PHE A 133 1.25 -10.17 2.16
N ASN A 134 1.90 -9.03 2.38
CA ASN A 134 1.61 -8.12 3.48
C ASN A 134 0.94 -6.85 2.93
N ASP A 135 -0.30 -6.60 3.32
CA ASP A 135 -1.00 -5.39 2.92
C ASP A 135 -0.33 -4.12 3.48
N LYS A 136 -0.19 -3.09 2.62
CA LYS A 136 0.52 -1.82 2.87
C LYS A 136 2.02 -1.97 3.19
N HIS A 137 2.60 -0.98 3.89
CA HIS A 137 3.97 -1.01 4.37
C HIS A 137 4.18 -2.11 5.43
N LEU A 138 5.43 -2.56 5.56
CA LEU A 138 5.80 -3.70 6.42
C LEU A 138 5.50 -3.45 7.90
N SER A 139 6.04 -2.37 8.47
CA SER A 139 5.83 -1.99 9.87
C SER A 139 5.95 -0.47 10.01
N TYR A 140 5.39 0.07 11.10
CA TYR A 140 5.45 1.49 11.44
C TYR A 140 6.88 1.96 11.77
N ASN A 141 7.82 1.06 12.07
CA ASN A 141 9.21 1.40 12.34
C ASN A 141 10.20 0.59 11.46
N TRP A 142 11.35 1.20 11.19
CA TRP A 142 12.39 0.61 10.34
C TRP A 142 13.00 -0.69 10.87
N PRO A 143 13.40 -0.81 12.16
CA PRO A 143 13.94 -2.06 12.69
C PRO A 143 13.02 -3.27 12.45
N ASP A 144 11.73 -3.12 12.70
CA ASP A 144 10.74 -4.18 12.50
C ASP A 144 10.50 -4.46 11.02
N ALA A 145 10.36 -3.43 10.19
CA ALA A 145 10.20 -3.59 8.75
C ALA A 145 11.40 -4.34 8.13
N LYS A 146 12.62 -3.97 8.53
CA LYS A 146 13.84 -4.65 8.10
C LYS A 146 13.90 -6.08 8.61
N TRP A 147 13.52 -6.32 9.87
CA TRP A 147 13.46 -7.67 10.43
C TRP A 147 12.50 -8.56 9.64
N MET A 148 11.31 -8.05 9.27
CA MET A 148 10.32 -8.81 8.49
C MET A 148 10.89 -9.22 7.13
N TYR A 149 11.55 -8.30 6.42
CA TYR A 149 12.20 -8.58 5.14
C TYR A 149 13.35 -9.58 5.27
N ASP A 150 14.30 -9.32 6.17
CA ASP A 150 15.47 -10.18 6.39
C ASP A 150 15.03 -11.60 6.77
N ARG A 151 13.98 -11.72 7.59
CA ARG A 151 13.47 -13.01 8.04
C ARG A 151 12.81 -13.79 6.90
N ALA A 152 11.99 -13.15 6.08
CA ALA A 152 11.40 -13.78 4.89
C ALA A 152 12.49 -14.25 3.92
N ALA A 153 13.49 -13.40 3.66
CA ALA A 153 14.62 -13.72 2.80
C ALA A 153 15.44 -14.91 3.34
N ALA A 154 15.73 -14.94 4.65
CA ALA A 154 16.46 -16.03 5.30
C ALA A 154 15.72 -17.37 5.22
N LEU A 155 14.39 -17.35 5.13
CA LEU A 155 13.56 -18.54 4.94
C LEU A 155 13.37 -18.89 3.46
N GLY A 156 13.78 -18.03 2.53
CA GLY A 156 13.47 -18.19 1.10
C GLY A 156 11.97 -18.08 0.81
N ALA A 157 11.21 -17.36 1.64
CA ALA A 157 9.79 -17.09 1.41
C ALA A 157 9.66 -15.92 0.41
N PRO A 158 8.99 -16.10 -0.74
CA PRO A 158 8.63 -14.98 -1.61
C PRO A 158 7.79 -13.98 -0.82
N PHE A 159 8.20 -12.72 -0.81
CA PHE A 159 7.57 -11.70 0.02
C PHE A 159 7.22 -10.47 -0.80
N MET A 160 5.94 -10.10 -0.78
CA MET A 160 5.41 -8.91 -1.42
C MET A 160 4.68 -8.07 -0.38
N ALA A 161 4.82 -6.76 -0.49
CA ALA A 161 4.06 -5.80 0.28
C ALA A 161 3.75 -4.57 -0.56
N GLY A 162 2.70 -3.84 -0.20
CA GLY A 162 2.27 -2.65 -0.92
C GLY A 162 0.78 -2.43 -0.80
N SER A 163 0.32 -1.28 -1.27
CA SER A 163 -1.10 -1.00 -1.41
C SER A 163 -1.58 -1.13 -2.86
N SER A 164 -2.85 -0.82 -3.06
CA SER A 164 -3.51 -0.78 -4.36
C SER A 164 -3.19 0.48 -5.18
N LEU A 165 -2.41 1.44 -4.65
CA LEU A 165 -2.14 2.71 -5.31
C LEU A 165 -1.44 2.59 -6.68
N PRO A 166 -0.43 1.73 -6.86
CA PRO A 166 0.19 1.50 -8.16
C PRO A 166 -0.79 1.01 -9.25
N LEU A 167 -1.96 0.52 -8.83
CA LEU A 167 -3.02 -0.07 -9.66
C LEU A 167 -4.27 0.81 -9.71
N GLY A 168 -4.22 2.00 -9.12
CA GLY A 168 -5.30 2.98 -9.18
C GLY A 168 -5.47 3.56 -10.59
N TRP A 169 -6.68 4.02 -10.91
CA TRP A 169 -6.90 4.76 -12.15
C TRP A 169 -6.26 6.13 -12.07
N ARG A 170 -5.99 6.70 -13.24
CA ARG A 170 -5.39 8.02 -13.38
C ARG A 170 -6.29 8.90 -14.23
N ASN A 171 -6.56 10.10 -13.75
CA ASN A 171 -7.43 11.07 -14.42
C ASN A 171 -6.78 12.47 -14.43
N PRO A 172 -6.41 13.04 -15.59
CA PRO A 172 -6.39 12.40 -16.91
C PRO A 172 -5.43 11.20 -16.95
N TRP A 173 -5.64 10.28 -17.90
CA TRP A 173 -4.77 9.12 -18.03
C TRP A 173 -3.30 9.53 -18.25
N LEU A 174 -2.42 9.03 -17.39
CA LEU A 174 -0.98 9.24 -17.49
C LEU A 174 -0.24 7.95 -17.14
N GLU A 175 0.52 7.40 -18.08
CA GLU A 175 1.52 6.38 -17.79
C GLU A 175 2.79 6.70 -18.55
N HIS A 176 3.88 6.90 -17.82
CA HIS A 176 5.18 7.14 -18.44
C HIS A 176 5.64 5.90 -19.23
N PRO A 177 6.25 6.00 -20.41
CA PRO A 177 6.95 4.84 -20.97
C PRO A 177 8.10 4.42 -20.06
N LEU A 178 8.51 3.15 -20.12
CA LEU A 178 9.74 2.72 -19.45
C LEU A 178 10.93 3.47 -20.06
N GLY A 179 11.78 4.03 -19.22
CA GLY A 179 12.89 4.88 -19.64
C GLY A 179 12.44 6.31 -19.98
N ALA A 180 11.35 6.79 -19.37
CA ALA A 180 10.93 8.17 -19.54
C ALA A 180 11.98 9.15 -18.96
N PRO A 181 12.25 10.28 -19.63
CA PRO A 181 13.18 11.29 -19.15
C PRO A 181 12.51 12.18 -18.08
N ILE A 182 12.14 11.58 -16.95
CA ILE A 182 11.55 12.30 -15.81
C ILE A 182 12.65 13.10 -15.12
N GLU A 183 12.46 14.41 -15.02
CA GLU A 183 13.45 15.36 -14.48
C GLU A 183 13.23 15.59 -12.98
N GLU A 184 11.97 15.79 -12.59
CA GLU A 184 11.52 16.01 -11.22
C GLU A 184 10.06 15.56 -11.10
N ALA A 185 9.63 15.14 -9.92
CA ALA A 185 8.24 14.78 -9.65
C ALA A 185 7.78 15.18 -8.24
N VAL A 186 6.49 15.45 -8.13
CA VAL A 186 5.80 15.71 -6.86
C VAL A 186 4.57 14.80 -6.79
N ALA A 187 4.41 14.06 -5.69
CA ALA A 187 3.17 13.41 -5.35
C ALA A 187 2.43 14.23 -4.27
N ILE A 188 1.12 14.33 -4.41
CA ILE A 188 0.22 15.07 -3.53
C ILE A 188 -0.60 14.07 -2.73
N GLY A 189 -0.72 14.30 -1.42
CA GLY A 189 -1.61 13.55 -0.55
C GLY A 189 -2.19 14.38 0.57
N TYR A 190 -2.88 13.69 1.47
CA TYR A 190 -3.65 14.28 2.57
C TYR A 190 -3.68 13.33 3.77
N SER A 191 -4.33 13.72 4.87
CA SER A 191 -4.39 12.99 6.15
C SER A 191 -3.02 12.82 6.85
N GLY A 192 -2.95 11.90 7.82
CA GLY A 192 -1.78 11.67 8.64
C GLY A 192 -0.59 11.08 7.88
N LEU A 193 0.62 11.40 8.32
CA LEU A 193 1.88 10.99 7.69
C LEU A 193 2.07 9.46 7.65
N ASP A 194 1.68 8.75 8.70
CA ASP A 194 1.83 7.28 8.77
C ASP A 194 0.83 6.57 7.83
N ILE A 195 -0.43 7.01 7.84
CA ILE A 195 -1.51 6.35 7.11
C ILE A 195 -1.48 6.67 5.61
N TYR A 196 -1.46 7.95 5.23
CA TYR A 196 -1.57 8.38 3.83
C TYR A 196 -0.26 8.97 3.29
N GLY A 197 0.70 9.35 4.13
CA GLY A 197 2.05 9.66 3.65
C GLY A 197 2.69 8.46 2.96
N PHE A 198 2.46 7.24 3.46
CA PHE A 198 2.83 6.01 2.76
C PHE A 198 2.16 5.84 1.39
N HIS A 199 0.84 6.06 1.30
CA HIS A 199 0.13 5.97 0.01
C HIS A 199 0.66 7.01 -0.99
N THR A 200 0.98 8.21 -0.51
CA THR A 200 1.55 9.28 -1.34
C THR A 200 2.97 8.93 -1.80
N LEU A 201 3.76 8.24 -0.96
CA LEU A 201 5.04 7.66 -1.37
C LEU A 201 4.86 6.61 -2.47
N GLU A 202 3.89 5.70 -2.38
CA GLU A 202 3.63 4.72 -3.44
C GLU A 202 3.15 5.37 -4.75
N THR A 203 2.30 6.40 -4.66
CA THR A 203 1.91 7.23 -5.80
C THR A 203 3.14 7.82 -6.50
N LEU A 204 4.12 8.32 -5.74
CA LEU A 204 5.37 8.81 -6.31
C LEU A 204 6.19 7.67 -6.93
N GLN A 205 6.50 6.63 -6.15
CA GLN A 205 7.44 5.56 -6.54
C GLN A 205 7.00 4.84 -7.81
N CYS A 206 5.73 4.43 -7.91
CA CYS A 206 5.24 3.68 -9.06
C CYS A 206 5.36 4.47 -10.39
N MET A 207 5.36 5.80 -10.32
CA MET A 207 5.53 6.68 -11.48
C MET A 207 7.02 6.93 -11.77
N VAL A 208 7.82 7.26 -10.75
CA VAL A 208 9.21 7.68 -10.95
C VAL A 208 10.16 6.51 -11.20
N GLU A 209 9.84 5.28 -10.82
CA GLU A 209 10.65 4.10 -11.14
C GLU A 209 10.62 3.74 -12.64
N ARG A 210 9.71 4.33 -13.40
CA ARG A 210 9.67 4.21 -14.87
C ARG A 210 10.71 5.12 -15.54
N ARG A 211 11.42 5.97 -14.78
CA ARG A 211 12.43 6.87 -15.31
C ARG A 211 13.65 6.13 -15.85
N GLY A 212 14.31 6.77 -16.81
CA GLY A 212 15.60 6.38 -17.36
C GLY A 212 15.96 7.37 -18.45
N ASN A 213 17.25 7.65 -18.65
CA ASN A 213 17.67 8.62 -19.66
C ASN A 213 18.89 8.13 -20.45
N GLY A 214 19.03 6.81 -20.60
CA GLY A 214 20.18 6.16 -21.25
C GLY A 214 21.47 6.18 -20.43
N GLN A 215 21.62 7.12 -19.50
CA GLN A 215 22.72 7.20 -18.52
C GLN A 215 22.33 6.61 -17.16
N ARG A 216 21.04 6.69 -16.79
CA ARG A 216 20.46 6.05 -15.61
C ARG A 216 19.87 4.69 -15.96
N ALA A 217 20.09 3.70 -15.08
CA ALA A 217 19.42 2.41 -15.17
C ALA A 217 17.90 2.60 -14.99
N LEU A 218 17.11 1.71 -15.61
CA LEU A 218 15.68 1.63 -15.42
C LEU A 218 15.36 1.04 -14.04
N GLY A 219 14.36 1.57 -13.34
CA GLY A 219 13.83 1.02 -12.10
C GLY A 219 14.28 1.73 -10.83
N GLU A 220 14.21 1.00 -9.71
CA GLU A 220 14.65 1.45 -8.38
C GLU A 220 16.16 1.74 -8.38
N SER A 221 16.55 2.83 -7.72
CA SER A 221 17.95 3.29 -7.67
C SER A 221 18.50 3.43 -6.25
N GLY A 222 17.67 3.20 -5.23
CA GLY A 222 17.93 3.56 -3.85
C GLY A 222 17.66 5.02 -3.52
N VAL A 223 17.33 5.25 -2.25
CA VAL A 223 17.24 6.56 -1.62
C VAL A 223 18.54 6.86 -0.88
N ALA A 224 19.07 8.07 -1.07
CA ALA A 224 20.26 8.57 -0.40
C ALA A 224 19.91 9.34 0.88
N ALA A 225 18.87 10.17 0.83
CA ALA A 225 18.40 10.95 1.98
C ALA A 225 16.90 11.27 1.85
N VAL A 226 16.28 11.52 3.00
CA VAL A 226 14.93 12.06 3.11
C VAL A 226 14.96 13.22 4.09
N THR A 227 14.46 14.38 3.68
CA THR A 227 14.26 15.54 4.56
C THR A 227 12.78 15.81 4.73
N CYS A 228 12.29 15.84 5.97
CA CYS A 228 10.92 16.24 6.30
C CYS A 228 10.88 17.71 6.71
N LEU A 229 10.03 18.50 6.06
CA LEU A 229 9.73 19.89 6.45
C LEU A 229 8.24 20.02 6.74
N GLU A 230 7.89 20.87 7.70
CA GLU A 230 6.51 21.07 8.14
C GLU A 230 6.20 22.56 8.26
N GLY A 231 4.91 22.91 8.10
CA GLY A 231 4.43 24.28 8.25
C GLY A 231 5.06 25.24 7.23
N GLN A 232 5.40 26.45 7.68
CA GLN A 232 5.96 27.51 6.83
C GLN A 232 7.25 27.09 6.10
N ALA A 233 8.05 26.20 6.69
CA ALA A 233 9.29 25.73 6.08
C ALA A 233 9.07 25.01 4.73
N VAL A 234 7.88 24.44 4.51
CA VAL A 234 7.48 23.83 3.23
C VAL A 234 7.45 24.89 2.13
N TRP A 235 6.81 26.03 2.38
CA TRP A 235 6.66 27.12 1.42
C TRP A 235 7.97 27.88 1.19
N ASP A 236 8.72 28.11 2.27
CA ASP A 236 10.05 28.74 2.18
C ASP A 236 11.00 27.88 1.33
N ALA A 237 10.93 26.55 1.46
CA ALA A 237 11.69 25.62 0.63
C ALA A 237 11.27 25.66 -0.85
N ALA A 238 9.99 25.87 -1.14
CA ALA A 238 9.48 26.07 -2.49
C ALA A 238 10.08 27.35 -3.11
N ALA A 239 10.04 28.46 -2.36
CA ALA A 239 10.60 29.74 -2.78
C ALA A 239 12.13 29.68 -2.99
N ALA A 240 12.82 28.80 -2.25
CA ALA A 240 14.24 28.52 -2.41
C ALA A 240 14.56 27.53 -3.56
N GLY A 241 13.54 27.00 -4.26
CA GLY A 241 13.71 26.06 -5.37
C GLY A 241 14.15 24.65 -4.93
N LEU A 242 13.86 24.25 -3.69
CA LEU A 242 14.16 22.90 -3.20
C LEU A 242 13.14 21.86 -3.68
N TRP A 243 11.94 22.30 -4.06
CA TRP A 243 10.93 21.51 -4.75
C TRP A 243 10.08 22.40 -5.67
N SER A 244 9.54 21.81 -6.73
CA SER A 244 8.80 22.55 -7.76
C SER A 244 7.31 22.78 -7.42
N TYR A 245 6.97 24.03 -7.10
CA TYR A 245 5.60 24.48 -6.84
C TYR A 245 4.69 24.33 -8.08
N ASP A 246 5.18 24.66 -9.27
CA ASP A 246 4.42 24.58 -10.52
C ASP A 246 4.00 23.14 -10.86
N ILE A 247 4.86 22.15 -10.58
CA ILE A 247 4.53 20.73 -10.69
C ILE A 247 3.43 20.34 -9.69
N ALA A 248 3.53 20.79 -8.43
CA ALA A 248 2.49 20.51 -7.43
C ALA A 248 1.15 21.16 -7.80
N ALA A 249 1.17 22.39 -8.33
CA ALA A 249 -0.01 23.08 -8.81
C ALA A 249 -0.66 22.34 -9.99
N ALA A 250 0.13 21.81 -10.92
CA ALA A 250 -0.37 20.99 -12.02
C ALA A 250 -0.99 19.66 -11.55
N ALA A 251 -0.38 19.00 -10.56
CA ALA A 251 -0.94 17.81 -9.93
C ALA A 251 -2.28 18.12 -9.25
N CYS A 252 -2.34 19.19 -8.47
CA CYS A 252 -3.57 19.61 -7.80
C CYS A 252 -4.66 20.04 -8.80
N ALA A 253 -4.29 20.64 -9.93
CA ALA A 253 -5.25 21.05 -10.96
C ALA A 253 -6.01 19.87 -11.58
N ALA A 254 -5.48 18.65 -11.51
CA ALA A 254 -6.16 17.44 -11.95
C ALA A 254 -7.21 16.92 -10.95
N ILE A 255 -7.15 17.35 -9.67
CA ILE A 255 -8.11 16.95 -8.64
C ILE A 255 -9.38 17.77 -8.80
N GLU A 256 -10.52 17.09 -8.99
CA GLU A 256 -11.82 17.75 -9.15
C GLU A 256 -12.34 18.35 -7.85
N LYS A 257 -12.16 17.63 -6.72
CA LYS A 257 -12.72 17.99 -5.41
C LYS A 257 -11.73 18.81 -4.57
N LYS A 258 -11.53 20.07 -4.95
CA LYS A 258 -10.70 21.00 -4.16
C LYS A 258 -11.29 22.42 -4.14
N PRO A 259 -11.06 23.22 -3.09
CA PRO A 259 -11.51 24.60 -3.07
C PRO A 259 -10.74 25.45 -4.10
N ALA A 260 -11.36 26.57 -4.49
CA ALA A 260 -10.67 27.60 -5.27
C ALA A 260 -9.66 28.36 -4.39
N GLY A 261 -8.52 28.75 -4.95
CA GLY A 261 -7.46 29.46 -4.23
C GLY A 261 -6.13 28.71 -4.25
N GLN A 262 -5.14 29.29 -3.59
CA GLN A 262 -3.77 28.75 -3.51
C GLN A 262 -3.68 27.65 -2.44
N MET A 263 -2.70 26.75 -2.57
CA MET A 263 -2.51 25.65 -1.61
C MET A 263 -2.30 26.17 -0.19
N GLU A 264 -1.54 27.25 -0.05
CA GLU A 264 -1.17 27.93 1.20
C GLU A 264 -2.37 28.53 1.93
N GLU A 265 -3.41 28.94 1.20
CA GLU A 265 -4.62 29.54 1.78
C GLU A 265 -5.49 28.50 2.50
N HIS A 266 -5.38 27.23 2.09
CA HIS A 266 -6.24 26.14 2.56
C HIS A 266 -5.49 25.08 3.38
N CYS A 267 -4.15 25.07 3.32
CA CYS A 267 -3.32 24.12 4.07
C CYS A 267 -2.43 24.88 5.08
N PRO A 268 -2.90 25.08 6.32
CA PRO A 268 -2.13 25.81 7.33
C PRO A 268 -0.93 25.03 7.85
N ASN A 269 -0.99 23.68 7.83
CA ASN A 269 0.04 22.79 8.36
C ASN A 269 0.42 21.74 7.30
N PRO A 270 1.08 22.14 6.20
CA PRO A 270 1.59 21.18 5.22
C PRO A 270 2.77 20.40 5.79
N ALA A 271 3.04 19.26 5.20
CA ALA A 271 4.30 18.54 5.38
C ALA A 271 4.84 18.10 4.02
N ILE A 272 6.16 18.09 3.85
CA ILE A 272 6.79 17.60 2.63
C ILE A 272 7.96 16.69 2.97
N PHE A 273 8.05 15.54 2.30
CA PHE A 273 9.26 14.74 2.25
C PHE A 273 10.00 15.02 0.94
N LEU A 274 11.19 15.61 1.06
CA LEU A 274 12.12 15.75 -0.05
C LEU A 274 12.96 14.47 -0.11
N VAL A 275 12.82 13.72 -1.20
CA VAL A 275 13.47 12.43 -1.42
C VAL A 275 14.61 12.60 -2.42
N GLU A 276 15.83 12.38 -1.94
CA GLU A 276 17.04 12.40 -2.75
C GLU A 276 17.41 10.97 -3.13
N TYR A 277 17.35 10.65 -4.42
CA TYR A 277 17.68 9.32 -4.93
C TYR A 277 19.17 9.21 -5.24
N ARG A 278 19.74 8.00 -5.14
CA ARG A 278 21.18 7.78 -5.35
C ARG A 278 21.64 8.02 -6.80
N ASP A 279 20.71 8.05 -7.76
CA ASP A 279 20.97 8.42 -9.15
C ASP A 279 20.92 9.94 -9.40
N GLY A 280 20.71 10.73 -8.34
CA GLY A 280 20.58 12.18 -8.38
C GLY A 280 19.19 12.68 -8.80
N PHE A 281 18.20 11.80 -8.94
CA PHE A 281 16.80 12.22 -9.10
C PHE A 281 16.28 12.84 -7.78
N LYS A 282 15.37 13.80 -7.90
CA LYS A 282 14.69 14.42 -6.76
C LYS A 282 13.19 14.22 -6.91
N GLY A 283 12.57 13.68 -5.87
CA GLY A 283 11.12 13.55 -5.77
C GLY A 283 10.62 14.22 -4.51
N SER A 284 9.39 14.71 -4.54
CA SER A 284 8.74 15.33 -3.38
C SER A 284 7.42 14.64 -3.08
N VAL A 285 7.12 14.46 -1.79
CA VAL A 285 5.84 13.95 -1.29
C VAL A 285 5.22 15.05 -0.45
N LEU A 286 4.23 15.74 -0.99
CA LEU A 286 3.61 16.91 -0.38
C LEU A 286 2.24 16.55 0.18
N MET A 287 2.09 16.73 1.49
CA MET A 287 0.85 16.48 2.23
C MET A 287 0.10 17.80 2.43
N LEU A 288 -1.07 17.93 1.81
CA LEU A 288 -1.88 19.14 1.76
C LEU A 288 -3.18 18.99 2.55
N ASN A 289 -3.05 18.70 3.85
CA ASN A 289 -4.18 18.52 4.76
C ASN A 289 -5.08 19.75 4.80
N GLY A 290 -6.37 19.55 4.48
CA GLY A 290 -7.38 20.62 4.41
C GLY A 290 -7.58 21.21 3.00
N TYR A 291 -6.66 20.97 2.06
CA TYR A 291 -6.81 21.44 0.68
C TYR A 291 -7.36 20.38 -0.26
N VAL A 292 -6.90 19.14 -0.15
CA VAL A 292 -7.34 18.02 -1.01
C VAL A 292 -7.76 16.82 -0.16
N GLU A 293 -8.61 15.98 -0.73
CA GLU A 293 -9.04 14.69 -0.18
C GLU A 293 -8.71 13.52 -1.12
N ASP A 294 -7.92 13.79 -2.16
CA ASP A 294 -7.51 12.84 -3.19
C ASP A 294 -5.98 12.84 -3.32
N LEU A 295 -5.45 11.79 -3.96
CA LEU A 295 -4.02 11.65 -4.26
C LEU A 295 -3.75 12.14 -5.68
N ALA A 296 -2.60 12.76 -5.92
CA ALA A 296 -2.21 13.17 -7.27
C ALA A 296 -0.72 13.05 -7.48
N TYR A 297 -0.32 13.14 -8.75
CA TYR A 297 1.06 13.11 -9.20
C TYR A 297 1.26 14.18 -10.26
N GLY A 298 2.39 14.87 -10.18
CA GLY A 298 2.89 15.74 -11.22
C GLY A 298 4.37 15.47 -11.49
N ALA A 299 4.80 15.75 -12.71
CA ALA A 299 6.22 15.68 -13.07
C ALA A 299 6.58 16.59 -14.23
N ARG A 300 7.88 16.88 -14.32
CA ARG A 300 8.49 17.46 -15.51
C ARG A 300 9.13 16.36 -16.34
N VAL A 301 8.73 16.24 -17.61
CA VAL A 301 9.21 15.21 -18.53
C VAL A 301 9.54 15.87 -19.87
N GLY A 302 10.83 15.91 -20.22
CA GLY A 302 11.29 16.55 -21.46
C GLY A 302 10.94 18.04 -21.53
N GLY A 303 11.04 18.75 -20.40
CA GLY A 303 10.69 20.16 -20.26
C GLY A 303 9.21 20.47 -20.00
N GLU A 304 8.29 19.55 -20.33
CA GLU A 304 6.84 19.74 -20.16
C GLU A 304 6.36 19.27 -18.79
N ILE A 305 5.37 19.98 -18.22
CA ILE A 305 4.73 19.60 -16.95
C ILE A 305 3.48 18.79 -17.23
N VAL A 306 3.36 17.64 -16.58
CA VAL A 306 2.17 16.79 -16.59
C VAL A 306 1.62 16.64 -15.18
N GLY A 307 0.31 16.44 -15.07
CA GLY A 307 -0.40 16.21 -13.81
C GLY A 307 -1.53 15.20 -13.98
N THR A 308 -1.75 14.38 -12.96
CA THR A 308 -2.86 13.41 -12.89
C THR A 308 -3.33 13.24 -11.46
N GLU A 309 -4.63 13.11 -11.26
CA GLU A 309 -5.20 12.55 -10.05
C GLU A 309 -5.03 11.02 -10.07
N PHE A 310 -4.80 10.42 -8.91
CA PHE A 310 -4.90 8.99 -8.66
C PHE A 310 -6.31 8.70 -8.16
N PHE A 311 -7.19 8.34 -9.10
CA PHE A 311 -8.61 8.14 -8.85
C PHE A 311 -8.86 6.75 -8.25
N LEU A 312 -9.10 6.72 -6.94
CA LEU A 312 -9.54 5.53 -6.24
C LEU A 312 -11.07 5.50 -6.24
N ALA A 313 -11.66 4.50 -6.91
CA ALA A 313 -13.12 4.36 -6.98
C ALA A 313 -13.75 4.46 -5.57
N PRO A 314 -14.60 5.47 -5.28
CA PRO A 314 -14.97 5.87 -3.91
C PRO A 314 -16.02 4.96 -3.26
N GLY A 315 -16.16 3.72 -3.70
CA GLY A 315 -17.14 2.79 -3.17
C GLY A 315 -17.02 1.38 -3.71
N PRO A 316 -17.90 0.47 -3.27
CA PRO A 316 -17.93 -0.91 -3.74
C PRO A 316 -17.98 -0.97 -5.28
N PRO A 317 -17.19 -1.86 -5.91
CA PRO A 317 -16.45 -2.97 -5.28
C PRO A 317 -15.03 -2.62 -4.80
N HIS A 318 -14.66 -1.33 -4.71
CA HIS A 318 -13.29 -0.88 -4.44
C HIS A 318 -12.30 -1.51 -5.44
N ALA A 319 -12.55 -1.27 -6.73
CA ALA A 319 -11.99 -2.08 -7.82
C ALA A 319 -10.46 -2.05 -7.93
N HIS A 320 -9.79 -1.02 -7.41
CA HIS A 320 -8.34 -0.95 -7.29
C HIS A 320 -7.76 -2.08 -6.39
N PHE A 321 -8.52 -2.54 -5.39
CA PHE A 321 -8.18 -3.75 -4.63
C PHE A 321 -8.45 -5.06 -5.39
N SER A 322 -9.32 -5.05 -6.41
CA SER A 322 -9.48 -6.21 -7.29
C SER A 322 -8.20 -6.45 -8.05
N TYR A 323 -7.67 -5.41 -8.69
CA TYR A 323 -6.42 -5.51 -9.46
C TYR A 323 -5.22 -5.85 -8.57
N LEU A 324 -5.18 -5.38 -7.31
CA LEU A 324 -4.16 -5.80 -6.33
C LEU A 324 -4.17 -7.30 -6.05
N SER A 325 -5.34 -7.93 -6.14
CA SER A 325 -5.55 -9.31 -5.68
C SER A 325 -5.56 -10.36 -6.79
N LEU A 326 -5.39 -9.98 -8.06
CA LEU A 326 -5.41 -10.86 -9.25
C LEU A 326 -4.10 -11.63 -9.48
#